data_AF-A0A821YAY8-F1
#
_entry.id   AF-A0A821YAY8-F1
#
_cell.length_a   1.000
_cell.length_b   1.000
_cell.length_c   1.000
_cell.angle_alpha   90.00
_cell.angle_beta   90.00
_cell.angle_gamma   90.00
#
_symmetry.space_group_name_H-M   'P 1'
#
loop_
_entity.id
_entity.type
_entity.pdbx_description
1 polymer ?
#
loop_
_entity_poly.entity_id
_entity_poly.type
_entity_poly.pdbx_seq_one_letter_code
_entity_poly.pdbx_strand_id
1 'polypeptide(L)'
;MATSSTLIHNAYLPDNAIPTAETRIKLADRISISPLGEYNIWYINLYWHMLTRIVLGTWAWGDTRFWNWTPESDPKAKEAFDISISKGINTFDTAEVYGDGESERCIARYKENNPAAADIVIATKFFPTPFKLFYPSSLINALRESLARLKVECVDLYQIHGPIHLRSVEVLGDALAEAVKLGLTKTVGVSNYSTAEMTRMYDCLQKHGIQLASNQVEYSLIRRLPETSGHIAECHKRGVAVLGYCPLVS
;
A
#
# COMPACT_ATOMS: atom_id res chain seq x y z
N MET A 1 22.47 -4.15 41.67
CA MET A 1 22.65 -4.69 40.31
C MET A 1 21.27 -4.69 39.67
N ALA A 2 20.95 -3.64 38.89
CA ALA A 2 19.62 -3.44 38.34
C ALA A 2 19.62 -3.70 36.84
N THR A 3 18.63 -4.48 36.44
CA THR A 3 18.22 -4.92 35.10
C THR A 3 17.97 -3.74 34.14
N SER A 4 18.35 -3.89 32.88
CA SER A 4 17.86 -3.05 31.78
C SER A 4 17.36 -3.95 30.65
N SER A 5 16.05 -4.19 30.67
CA SER A 5 15.29 -4.68 29.53
C SER A 5 14.91 -3.47 28.68
N THR A 6 15.55 -3.29 27.53
CA THR A 6 15.15 -2.27 26.56
C THR A 6 13.92 -2.77 25.82
N LEU A 7 12.74 -2.40 26.32
CA LEU A 7 11.47 -2.47 25.62
C LEU A 7 11.54 -1.53 24.41
N ILE A 8 11.64 -2.10 23.21
CA ILE A 8 11.34 -1.38 21.97
C ILE A 8 9.83 -1.24 21.94
N HIS A 9 9.35 -0.04 22.26
CA HIS A 9 7.94 0.32 22.13
C HIS A 9 7.54 0.23 20.66
N ASN A 10 6.64 -0.69 20.35
CA ASN A 10 5.88 -0.71 19.10
C ASN A 10 5.35 0.71 18.83
N ALA A 11 5.58 1.23 17.63
CA ALA A 11 5.02 2.51 17.19
C ALA A 11 3.53 2.34 16.82
N TYR A 12 2.71 1.84 17.74
CA TYR A 12 1.28 2.13 17.75
C TYR A 12 1.12 3.47 18.46
N LEU A 13 0.45 4.42 17.82
CA LEU A 13 -0.03 5.61 18.54
C LEU A 13 -0.85 5.09 19.73
N PRO A 14 -0.51 5.42 21.00
CA PRO A 14 -1.45 5.19 22.08
C PRO A 14 -2.75 5.92 21.74
N ASP A 15 -3.89 5.38 22.15
CA ASP A 15 -5.25 5.83 21.74
C ASP A 15 -5.53 7.34 21.93
N ASN A 16 -4.61 8.09 22.55
CA ASN A 16 -4.67 9.53 22.81
C ASN A 16 -3.48 10.35 22.26
N ALA A 17 -2.58 9.80 21.45
CA ALA A 17 -1.48 10.56 20.85
C ALA A 17 -1.95 11.36 19.63
N ILE A 18 -2.39 12.58 19.87
CA ILE A 18 -2.59 13.61 18.85
C ILE A 18 -1.21 14.25 18.57
N PRO A 19 -0.54 14.00 17.42
CA PRO A 19 0.65 14.77 17.04
C PRO A 19 0.36 16.28 17.05
N THR A 20 1.25 17.08 17.61
CA THR A 20 1.02 18.51 17.90
C THR A 20 0.71 19.34 16.65
N ALA A 21 0.00 20.46 16.86
CA ALA A 21 -0.65 21.26 15.82
C ALA A 21 0.29 21.96 14.82
N GLU A 22 1.59 22.08 15.12
CA GLU A 22 2.52 22.98 14.41
C GLU A 22 3.04 22.45 13.07
N THR A 23 2.76 21.19 12.70
CA THR A 23 3.31 20.61 11.46
C THR A 23 2.30 19.88 10.57
N ARG A 24 1.00 19.98 10.87
CA ARG A 24 -0.06 19.29 10.11
C ARG A 24 -0.53 20.10 8.90
N ILE A 25 -0.29 19.59 7.70
CA ILE A 25 -1.17 19.87 6.56
C ILE A 25 -2.32 18.86 6.65
N LYS A 26 -3.55 19.35 6.86
CA LYS A 26 -4.76 18.52 6.90
C LYS A 26 -5.39 18.47 5.51
N LEU A 27 -5.54 17.27 4.95
CA LEU A 27 -6.40 17.04 3.79
C LEU A 27 -7.73 16.43 4.28
N ALA A 28 -8.82 17.18 4.10
CA ALA A 28 -10.20 16.80 4.44
C ALA A 28 -10.39 16.20 5.85
N ASP A 29 -9.64 16.68 6.85
CA ASP A 29 -9.61 16.20 8.25
C ASP A 29 -9.28 14.70 8.46
N ARG A 30 -9.01 13.93 7.40
CA ARG A 30 -8.80 12.47 7.45
C ARG A 30 -7.35 12.05 7.19
N ILE A 31 -6.55 12.92 6.59
CA ILE A 31 -5.13 12.69 6.30
C ILE A 31 -4.32 13.83 6.92
N SER A 32 -3.31 13.49 7.71
CA SER A 32 -2.36 14.45 8.30
C SER A 32 -0.93 14.15 7.87
N ILE A 33 -0.18 15.21 7.55
CA ILE A 33 1.25 15.13 7.22
C ILE A 33 2.06 15.62 8.43
N SER A 34 3.13 14.92 8.85
CA SER A 34 4.02 15.37 9.94
C SER A 34 5.44 14.84 9.73
N PRO A 35 6.50 15.61 10.09
CA PRO A 35 7.87 15.11 10.05
C PRO A 35 8.12 14.23 11.27
N LEU A 36 8.67 13.03 11.07
CA LEU A 36 9.13 12.16 12.16
C LEU A 36 10.52 11.60 11.83
N GLY A 37 11.35 11.46 12.86
CA GLY A 37 12.70 10.91 12.77
C GLY A 37 13.81 11.91 12.41
N GLU A 38 15.06 11.49 12.60
CA GLU A 38 16.27 12.31 12.41
C GLU A 38 16.50 12.77 10.95
N TYR A 39 15.84 12.12 9.98
CA TYR A 39 16.03 12.35 8.55
C TYR A 39 15.01 13.31 7.90
N ASN A 40 14.19 14.04 8.67
CA ASN A 40 13.12 14.90 8.14
C ASN A 40 12.15 14.17 7.18
N ILE A 41 11.85 12.90 7.44
CA ILE A 41 10.89 12.12 6.64
C ILE A 41 9.48 12.46 7.11
N TRP A 42 8.63 12.80 6.15
CA TRP A 42 7.24 13.13 6.42
C TRP A 42 6.37 11.88 6.26
N TYR A 43 5.44 11.72 7.19
CA TYR A 43 4.49 10.63 7.19
C TYR A 43 3.10 11.11 6.79
N ILE A 44 2.35 10.28 6.07
CA ILE A 44 0.95 10.48 5.71
C ILE A 44 0.13 9.52 6.57
N ASN A 45 -0.77 10.05 7.40
CA ASN A 45 -1.73 9.21 8.11
C ASN A 45 -2.80 8.71 7.13
N LEU A 46 -2.78 7.40 6.85
CA LEU A 46 -3.85 6.64 6.22
C LEU A 46 -4.67 5.92 7.30
N TYR A 47 -5.45 6.69 8.06
CA TYR A 47 -6.29 6.23 9.17
C TYR A 47 -5.51 5.62 10.35
N TRP A 48 -4.99 4.40 10.17
CA TRP A 48 -4.29 3.63 11.19
C TRP A 48 -2.79 3.49 10.92
N HIS A 49 -2.33 3.97 9.75
CA HIS A 49 -0.96 3.80 9.29
C HIS A 49 -0.29 5.12 9.03
N MET A 50 0.94 5.24 9.51
CA MET A 50 1.85 6.27 9.04
C MET A 50 2.64 5.73 7.85
N LEU A 51 2.23 6.13 6.65
CA LEU A 51 3.03 5.87 5.45
C LEU A 51 4.15 6.89 5.35
N THR A 52 5.30 6.47 4.86
CA THR A 52 6.34 7.42 4.42
C THR A 52 5.92 8.09 3.12
N ARG A 53 6.31 9.36 2.94
CA ARG A 53 6.11 10.10 1.68
C ARG A 53 6.66 9.40 0.45
N ILE A 54 7.71 8.60 0.64
CA ILE A 54 8.31 7.74 -0.37
C ILE A 54 7.90 6.31 -0.03
N VAL A 55 7.29 5.63 -0.99
CA VAL A 55 6.97 4.20 -0.92
C VAL A 55 7.95 3.46 -1.81
N LEU A 56 8.54 2.37 -1.31
CA LEU A 56 9.41 1.53 -2.14
C LEU A 56 8.55 0.61 -3.00
N GLY A 57 8.49 0.89 -4.30
CA GLY A 57 7.88 0.00 -5.29
C GLY A 57 8.80 -1.19 -5.59
N THR A 58 8.24 -2.39 -5.58
CA THR A 58 8.99 -3.66 -5.71
C THR A 58 8.67 -4.41 -7.01
N TRP A 59 8.16 -3.71 -8.03
CA TRP A 59 7.74 -4.31 -9.30
C TRP A 59 8.85 -5.11 -9.99
N ALA A 60 10.07 -4.56 -10.01
CA ALA A 60 11.21 -5.24 -10.63
C ALA A 60 11.67 -6.50 -9.88
N TRP A 61 11.25 -6.69 -8.63
CA TRP A 61 11.81 -7.74 -7.77
C TRP A 61 11.34 -9.12 -8.21
N GLY A 62 12.29 -9.97 -8.60
CA GLY A 62 12.02 -11.32 -9.09
C GLY A 62 11.48 -11.40 -10.52
N ASP A 63 11.35 -10.28 -11.23
CA ASP A 63 10.75 -10.26 -12.56
C ASP A 63 11.78 -10.50 -13.68
N THR A 64 11.86 -11.74 -14.11
CA THR A 64 12.75 -12.18 -15.21
C THR A 64 12.24 -11.79 -16.60
N ARG A 65 10.97 -11.40 -16.74
CA ARG A 65 10.33 -11.14 -18.05
C ARG A 65 10.47 -9.68 -18.47
N PHE A 66 10.17 -8.76 -17.58
CA PHE A 66 10.13 -7.32 -17.89
C PHE A 66 11.35 -6.57 -17.38
N TRP A 67 11.99 -7.06 -16.31
CA TRP A 67 13.08 -6.37 -15.63
C TRP A 67 14.42 -7.09 -15.70
N ASN A 68 14.51 -8.18 -16.48
CA ASN A 68 15.72 -8.99 -16.65
C ASN A 68 16.36 -9.40 -15.31
N TRP A 69 15.54 -9.75 -14.32
CA TRP A 69 16.02 -10.16 -13.01
C TRP A 69 16.94 -11.38 -13.10
N THR A 70 18.09 -11.32 -12.43
CA THR A 70 19.07 -12.41 -12.32
C THR A 70 19.38 -12.72 -10.87
N PRO A 71 20.03 -13.86 -10.54
CA PRO A 71 20.49 -14.14 -9.18
C PRO A 71 21.37 -13.03 -8.58
N GLU A 72 22.14 -12.31 -9.40
CA GLU A 72 22.98 -11.18 -8.97
C GLU A 72 22.17 -9.91 -8.65
N SER A 73 20.89 -9.87 -9.04
CA SER A 73 19.96 -8.78 -8.73
C SER A 73 19.43 -8.86 -7.29
N ASP A 74 19.29 -10.07 -6.74
CA ASP A 74 18.68 -10.29 -5.41
C ASP A 74 19.50 -9.65 -4.27
N PRO A 75 20.84 -9.77 -4.20
CA PRO A 75 21.62 -9.07 -3.17
C PRO A 75 21.48 -7.54 -3.24
N LYS A 76 21.35 -6.96 -4.44
CA LYS A 76 21.18 -5.51 -4.62
C LYS A 76 19.79 -5.04 -4.20
N ALA A 77 18.76 -5.84 -4.47
CA ALA A 77 17.41 -5.55 -4.01
C ALA A 77 17.31 -5.67 -2.48
N LYS A 78 17.97 -6.66 -1.88
CA LYS A 78 18.10 -6.75 -0.43
C LYS A 78 18.82 -5.53 0.16
N GLU A 79 19.92 -5.09 -0.44
CA GLU A 79 20.62 -3.88 -0.01
C GLU A 79 19.71 -2.64 -0.10
N ALA A 80 18.94 -2.50 -1.18
CA ALA A 80 17.96 -1.42 -1.33
C ALA A 80 16.86 -1.48 -0.26
N PHE A 81 16.37 -2.68 0.10
CA PHE A 81 15.44 -2.90 1.19
C PHE A 81 16.03 -2.44 2.54
N ASP A 82 17.23 -2.91 2.87
CA ASP A 82 17.90 -2.60 4.14
C ASP A 82 18.21 -1.09 4.25
N ILE A 83 18.69 -0.46 3.18
CA ILE A 83 18.91 0.99 3.12
C ILE A 83 17.60 1.75 3.32
N SER A 84 16.53 1.34 2.65
CA SER A 84 15.21 1.98 2.76
C SER A 84 14.75 2.03 4.22
N ILE A 85 14.79 0.88 4.91
CA ILE A 85 14.44 0.80 6.33
C ILE A 85 15.38 1.65 7.19
N SER A 86 16.70 1.57 6.98
CA SER A 86 17.67 2.35 7.76
C SER A 86 17.49 3.86 7.63
N LYS A 87 16.89 4.31 6.52
CA LYS A 87 16.55 5.71 6.29
C LYS A 87 15.17 6.07 6.80
N GLY A 88 14.36 5.12 7.26
CA GLY A 88 13.03 5.34 7.80
C GLY A 88 11.90 5.14 6.79
N ILE A 89 12.18 4.66 5.57
CA ILE A 89 11.16 4.20 4.62
C ILE A 89 10.57 2.89 5.16
N ASN A 90 9.28 2.91 5.47
CA ASN A 90 8.59 1.78 6.09
C ASN A 90 7.55 1.13 5.17
N THR A 91 7.25 1.72 4.02
CA THR A 91 6.15 1.26 3.15
C THR A 91 6.68 0.61 1.89
N PHE A 92 6.23 -0.63 1.63
CA PHE A 92 6.62 -1.45 0.48
C PHE A 92 5.39 -1.80 -0.34
N ASP A 93 5.41 -1.45 -1.63
CA ASP A 93 4.33 -1.71 -2.57
C ASP A 93 4.73 -2.85 -3.52
N THR A 94 3.90 -3.89 -3.55
CA THR A 94 4.05 -5.11 -4.37
C THR A 94 2.72 -5.47 -5.03
N ALA A 95 2.64 -6.61 -5.72
CA ALA A 95 1.42 -7.16 -6.27
C ALA A 95 1.58 -8.66 -6.56
N GLU A 96 0.47 -9.40 -6.60
CA GLU A 96 0.51 -10.84 -6.89
C GLU A 96 1.12 -11.19 -8.26
N VAL A 97 1.10 -10.24 -9.21
CA VAL A 97 1.64 -10.41 -10.57
C VAL A 97 3.09 -9.96 -10.72
N TYR A 98 3.67 -9.26 -9.73
CA TYR A 98 5.06 -8.80 -9.83
C TYR A 98 6.00 -10.01 -9.72
N GLY A 99 6.73 -10.29 -10.81
CA GLY A 99 7.56 -11.49 -10.94
C GLY A 99 6.79 -12.79 -10.69
N ASP A 100 5.52 -12.89 -11.12
CA ASP A 100 4.64 -14.03 -10.81
C ASP A 100 4.57 -14.34 -9.29
N GLY A 101 4.51 -13.28 -8.48
CA GLY A 101 4.46 -13.31 -7.02
C GLY A 101 5.83 -13.41 -6.35
N GLU A 102 6.94 -13.42 -7.11
CA GLU A 102 8.28 -13.47 -6.54
C GLU A 102 8.63 -12.20 -5.75
N SER A 103 8.12 -11.04 -6.17
CA SER A 103 8.29 -9.79 -5.42
C SER A 103 7.80 -9.91 -3.96
N GLU A 104 6.65 -10.56 -3.75
CA GLU A 104 6.12 -10.85 -2.40
C GLU A 104 7.03 -11.79 -1.60
N ARG A 105 7.62 -12.80 -2.27
CA ARG A 105 8.57 -13.72 -1.63
C ARG A 105 9.88 -13.03 -1.29
N CYS A 106 10.36 -12.09 -2.11
CA CYS A 106 11.53 -11.26 -1.81
C CYS A 106 11.30 -10.47 -0.52
N ILE A 107 10.17 -9.77 -0.38
CA ILE A 107 9.83 -9.03 0.85
C ILE A 107 9.82 -9.97 2.06
N ALA A 108 9.22 -11.14 1.94
CA ALA A 108 9.18 -12.14 3.02
C ALA A 108 10.58 -12.62 3.44
N ARG A 109 11.49 -12.84 2.48
CA ARG A 109 12.89 -13.23 2.76
C ARG A 109 13.68 -12.08 3.39
N TYR A 110 13.51 -10.86 2.91
CA TYR A 110 14.33 -9.72 3.35
C TYR A 110 13.96 -9.22 4.75
N LYS A 111 12.70 -9.39 5.16
CA LYS A 111 12.26 -9.10 6.55
C LYS A 111 12.63 -10.21 7.54
N GLU A 112 12.90 -11.43 7.07
CA GLU A 112 13.19 -12.57 7.91
C GLU A 112 14.45 -12.30 8.74
N ASN A 113 14.33 -12.41 10.07
CA ASN A 113 15.39 -12.07 11.04
C ASN A 113 15.92 -10.62 10.96
N ASN A 114 15.12 -9.67 10.43
CA ASN A 114 15.43 -8.24 10.43
C ASN A 114 14.50 -7.50 11.40
N PRO A 115 14.91 -7.23 12.65
CA PRO A 115 14.07 -6.54 13.63
C PRO A 115 13.65 -5.12 13.21
N ALA A 116 14.45 -4.44 12.39
CA ALA A 116 14.10 -3.12 11.86
C ALA A 116 12.95 -3.20 10.84
N ALA A 117 12.64 -4.40 10.34
CA ALA A 117 11.52 -4.65 9.44
C ALA A 117 10.25 -5.13 10.15
N ALA A 118 10.20 -5.13 11.49
CA ALA A 118 9.05 -5.64 12.25
C ALA A 118 7.76 -4.85 11.98
N ASP A 119 7.87 -3.53 11.78
CA ASP A 119 6.74 -2.60 11.64
C ASP A 119 6.61 -2.05 10.20
N ILE A 120 7.06 -2.81 9.19
CA ILE A 120 6.87 -2.38 7.80
C ILE A 120 5.39 -2.42 7.40
N VAL A 121 5.00 -1.47 6.58
CA VAL A 121 3.69 -1.38 5.95
C VAL A 121 3.77 -2.05 4.58
N ILE A 122 2.91 -3.04 4.35
CA ILE A 122 2.88 -3.80 3.09
C ILE A 122 1.59 -3.50 2.33
N ALA A 123 1.75 -3.01 1.10
CA ALA A 123 0.67 -2.89 0.13
C ALA A 123 0.81 -3.98 -0.96
N THR A 124 -0.22 -4.79 -1.17
CA THR A 124 -0.29 -5.72 -2.31
C THR A 124 -1.58 -5.53 -3.10
N LYS A 125 -1.70 -6.19 -4.25
CA LYS A 125 -2.76 -5.93 -5.22
C LYS A 125 -3.33 -7.20 -5.82
N PHE A 126 -4.66 -7.22 -5.90
CA PHE A 126 -5.43 -8.15 -6.72
C PHE A 126 -5.33 -7.74 -8.19
N PHE A 127 -4.86 -8.62 -9.06
CA PHE A 127 -4.88 -8.44 -10.50
C PHE A 127 -6.11 -9.13 -11.11
N PRO A 128 -7.10 -8.37 -11.61
CA PRO A 128 -8.25 -8.96 -12.25
C PRO A 128 -7.84 -9.66 -13.55
N THR A 129 -8.11 -10.97 -13.64
CA THR A 129 -7.94 -11.73 -14.90
C THR A 129 -9.30 -12.19 -15.41
N PRO A 130 -9.44 -12.51 -16.72
CA PRO A 130 -10.68 -13.03 -17.29
C PRO A 130 -11.22 -14.30 -16.62
N PHE A 131 -10.38 -15.03 -15.87
CA PHE A 131 -10.76 -16.27 -15.17
C PHE A 131 -11.15 -16.06 -13.70
N LYS A 132 -10.84 -14.90 -13.11
CA LYS A 132 -11.18 -14.54 -11.72
C LYS A 132 -12.55 -13.83 -11.67
N LEU A 133 -13.63 -14.58 -11.91
CA LEU A 133 -15.00 -14.04 -12.09
C LEU A 133 -15.97 -14.33 -10.93
N PHE A 134 -15.60 -15.20 -10.00
CA PHE A 134 -16.43 -15.58 -8.86
C PHE A 134 -16.04 -14.73 -7.66
N TYR A 135 -16.88 -13.77 -7.27
CA TYR A 135 -16.64 -12.89 -6.13
C TYR A 135 -17.61 -13.26 -4.99
N PRO A 136 -17.16 -13.19 -3.71
CA PRO A 136 -15.86 -12.68 -3.26
C PRO A 136 -14.69 -13.68 -3.38
N SER A 137 -14.96 -14.97 -3.66
CA SER A 137 -13.98 -16.06 -3.52
C SER A 137 -12.68 -15.87 -4.31
N SER A 138 -12.73 -15.40 -5.56
CA SER A 138 -11.53 -15.19 -6.39
C SER A 138 -10.58 -14.15 -5.77
N LEU A 139 -11.14 -13.07 -5.23
CA LEU A 139 -10.37 -12.00 -4.60
C LEU A 139 -9.79 -12.45 -3.25
N ILE A 140 -10.59 -13.16 -2.45
CA ILE A 140 -10.16 -13.70 -1.16
C ILE A 140 -9.07 -14.77 -1.32
N ASN A 141 -9.21 -15.68 -2.27
CA ASN A 141 -8.21 -16.71 -2.54
C ASN A 141 -6.89 -16.09 -2.99
N ALA A 142 -6.94 -15.14 -3.93
CA ALA A 142 -5.76 -14.40 -4.37
C ALA A 142 -5.06 -13.64 -3.22
N LEU A 143 -5.84 -13.03 -2.32
CA LEU A 143 -5.28 -12.38 -1.14
C LEU A 143 -4.62 -13.40 -0.21
N ARG A 144 -5.26 -14.54 0.06
CA ARG A 144 -4.67 -15.61 0.89
C ARG A 144 -3.37 -16.15 0.31
N GLU A 145 -3.28 -16.31 -1.01
CA GLU A 145 -2.05 -16.71 -1.67
C GLU A 145 -0.95 -15.63 -1.53
N SER A 146 -1.33 -14.35 -1.62
CA SER A 146 -0.42 -13.23 -1.39
C SER A 146 0.10 -13.19 0.05
N LEU A 147 -0.79 -13.35 1.03
CA LEU A 147 -0.46 -13.48 2.45
C LEU A 147 0.52 -14.63 2.72
N ALA A 148 0.29 -15.78 2.09
CA ALA A 148 1.18 -16.94 2.19
C ALA A 148 2.57 -16.65 1.61
N ARG A 149 2.67 -16.00 0.44
CA ARG A 149 3.96 -15.61 -0.16
C ARG A 149 4.70 -14.57 0.68
N LEU A 150 3.97 -13.61 1.25
CA LEU A 150 4.49 -12.56 2.14
C LEU A 150 4.84 -13.06 3.55
N LYS A 151 4.42 -14.29 3.92
CA LYS A 151 4.49 -14.83 5.28
C LYS A 151 3.91 -13.82 6.30
N VAL A 152 2.67 -13.38 6.08
CA VAL A 152 1.90 -12.53 7.01
C VAL A 152 0.46 -13.01 7.11
N GLU A 153 -0.22 -12.70 8.22
CA GLU A 153 -1.65 -13.01 8.39
C GLU A 153 -2.56 -11.91 7.83
N CYS A 154 -2.03 -10.69 7.73
CA CYS A 154 -2.76 -9.49 7.31
C CYS A 154 -1.80 -8.53 6.59
N VAL A 155 -2.25 -7.90 5.50
CA VAL A 155 -1.55 -6.76 4.87
C VAL A 155 -2.18 -5.44 5.30
N ASP A 156 -1.42 -4.36 5.17
CA ASP A 156 -1.90 -3.04 5.59
C ASP A 156 -2.81 -2.41 4.56
N LEU A 157 -2.51 -2.61 3.28
CA LEU A 157 -3.29 -2.10 2.15
C LEU A 157 -3.44 -3.17 1.07
N TYR A 158 -4.68 -3.50 0.71
CA TYR A 158 -4.98 -4.36 -0.42
C TYR A 158 -5.73 -3.61 -1.52
N GLN A 159 -5.19 -3.60 -2.73
CA GLN A 159 -5.71 -2.77 -3.82
C GLN A 159 -6.22 -3.61 -5.00
N ILE A 160 -7.15 -3.08 -5.78
CA ILE A 160 -7.40 -3.58 -7.14
C ILE A 160 -6.34 -2.98 -8.07
N HIS A 161 -5.61 -3.83 -8.80
CA HIS A 161 -4.46 -3.42 -9.63
C HIS A 161 -4.82 -2.52 -10.81
N GLY A 162 -6.07 -2.58 -11.28
CA GLY A 162 -6.54 -1.78 -12.42
C GLY A 162 -8.04 -1.97 -12.67
N PRO A 163 -8.72 -1.01 -13.33
CA PRO A 163 -10.13 -1.13 -13.72
C PRO A 163 -10.34 -2.06 -14.94
N ILE A 164 -9.60 -3.17 -15.00
CA ILE A 164 -9.61 -4.14 -16.12
C ILE A 164 -10.50 -5.36 -15.84
N HIS A 165 -11.44 -5.23 -14.92
CA HIS A 165 -12.30 -6.31 -14.46
C HIS A 165 -13.61 -6.40 -15.24
N LEU A 166 -14.11 -7.63 -15.48
CA LEU A 166 -15.36 -7.88 -16.21
C LEU A 166 -16.62 -7.69 -15.36
N ARG A 167 -16.50 -7.62 -14.04
CA ARG A 167 -17.61 -7.33 -13.12
C ARG A 167 -17.70 -5.84 -12.85
N SER A 168 -18.81 -5.37 -12.26
CA SER A 168 -18.94 -3.96 -11.90
C SER A 168 -17.98 -3.59 -10.75
N VAL A 169 -17.70 -2.29 -10.62
CA VAL A 169 -16.89 -1.75 -9.52
C VAL A 169 -17.46 -2.16 -8.16
N GLU A 170 -18.79 -2.16 -8.02
CA GLU A 170 -19.47 -2.50 -6.78
C GLU A 170 -19.27 -3.97 -6.39
N VAL A 171 -19.24 -4.91 -7.34
CA VAL A 171 -18.95 -6.33 -7.05
C VAL A 171 -17.55 -6.48 -6.45
N LEU A 172 -16.57 -5.71 -6.94
CA LEU A 172 -15.22 -5.72 -6.38
C LEU A 172 -15.18 -4.98 -5.03
N GLY A 173 -15.95 -3.90 -4.87
CA GLY A 173 -16.08 -3.18 -3.61
C GLY A 173 -16.66 -4.04 -2.50
N ASP A 174 -17.72 -4.80 -2.77
CA ASP A 174 -18.30 -5.77 -1.83
C ASP A 174 -17.29 -6.86 -1.46
N ALA A 175 -16.48 -7.32 -2.42
CA ALA A 175 -15.44 -8.31 -2.18
C ALA A 175 -14.25 -7.77 -1.37
N LEU A 176 -13.86 -6.51 -1.58
CA LEU A 176 -12.89 -5.80 -0.74
C LEU A 176 -13.42 -5.62 0.69
N ALA A 177 -14.71 -5.29 0.83
CA ALA A 177 -15.35 -5.18 2.13
C ALA A 177 -15.32 -6.51 2.89
N GLU A 178 -15.54 -7.64 2.20
CA GLU A 178 -15.39 -8.97 2.77
C GLU A 178 -13.95 -9.27 3.21
N ALA A 179 -12.95 -8.88 2.42
CA ALA A 179 -11.54 -9.05 2.78
C ALA A 179 -11.17 -8.33 4.10
N VAL A 180 -11.72 -7.13 4.31
CA VAL A 180 -11.55 -6.36 5.56
C VAL A 180 -12.26 -7.06 6.72
N LYS A 181 -13.51 -7.50 6.54
CA LYS A 181 -14.28 -8.19 7.59
C LYS A 181 -13.63 -9.49 8.05
N LEU A 182 -12.98 -10.20 7.13
CA LEU A 182 -12.21 -11.41 7.41
C LEU A 182 -10.85 -11.14 8.08
N GLY A 183 -10.47 -9.88 8.27
CA GLY A 183 -9.19 -9.49 8.88
C GLY A 183 -7.96 -9.70 8.00
N LEU A 184 -8.14 -9.95 6.70
CA LEU A 184 -7.05 -10.26 5.77
C LEU A 184 -6.29 -9.01 5.30
N THR A 185 -6.93 -7.85 5.41
CA THR A 185 -6.32 -6.55 5.13
C THR A 185 -6.86 -5.48 6.07
N LYS A 186 -6.02 -4.54 6.51
CA LYS A 186 -6.42 -3.43 7.38
C LYS A 186 -7.17 -2.34 6.61
N THR A 187 -6.72 -2.04 5.40
CA THR A 187 -7.32 -1.03 4.51
C THR A 187 -7.40 -1.53 3.07
N VAL A 188 -8.18 -0.81 2.24
CA VAL A 188 -8.37 -1.16 0.83
C VAL A 188 -8.20 0.04 -0.08
N GLY A 189 -7.72 -0.20 -1.29
CA GLY A 189 -7.47 0.83 -2.29
C GLY A 189 -7.76 0.36 -3.71
N VAL A 190 -7.48 1.23 -4.66
CA VAL A 190 -7.56 0.95 -6.10
C VAL A 190 -6.34 1.52 -6.81
N SER A 191 -6.06 1.07 -8.02
CA SER A 191 -5.00 1.60 -8.86
C SER A 191 -5.54 1.91 -10.25
N ASN A 192 -5.19 3.07 -10.79
CA ASN A 192 -5.57 3.57 -12.11
C ASN A 192 -7.08 3.74 -12.35
N TYR A 193 -7.87 3.88 -11.28
CA TYR A 193 -9.30 4.15 -11.42
C TYR A 193 -9.52 5.61 -11.81
N SER A 194 -10.42 5.84 -12.77
CA SER A 194 -10.89 7.19 -13.10
C SER A 194 -11.65 7.84 -11.94
N THR A 195 -11.92 9.14 -12.03
CA THR A 195 -12.72 9.86 -11.01
C THR A 195 -14.09 9.23 -10.78
N ALA A 196 -14.76 8.81 -11.86
CA ALA A 196 -16.08 8.18 -11.78
C ALA A 196 -16.00 6.79 -11.13
N GLU A 197 -15.02 5.96 -11.51
CA GLU A 197 -14.85 4.62 -10.95
C GLU A 197 -14.41 4.68 -9.49
N MET A 198 -13.46 5.56 -9.15
CA MET A 198 -13.02 5.80 -7.76
C MET A 198 -14.19 6.24 -6.89
N THR A 199 -15.05 7.16 -7.39
CA THR A 199 -16.24 7.60 -6.65
C THR A 199 -17.22 6.45 -6.42
N ARG A 200 -17.48 5.61 -7.43
CA ARG A 200 -18.34 4.43 -7.29
C ARG A 200 -17.77 3.42 -6.28
N MET A 201 -16.46 3.19 -6.30
CA MET A 201 -15.78 2.32 -5.33
C MET A 201 -15.91 2.88 -3.91
N TYR A 202 -15.66 4.18 -3.75
CA TYR A 202 -15.82 4.88 -2.48
C TYR A 202 -17.25 4.73 -1.94
N ASP A 203 -18.27 5.06 -2.75
CA ASP A 203 -19.67 5.01 -2.34
C ASP A 203 -20.12 3.58 -2.00
N CYS A 204 -19.60 2.57 -2.70
CA CYS A 204 -19.83 1.16 -2.39
C CYS A 204 -19.24 0.78 -1.02
N LEU A 205 -17.97 1.09 -0.77
CA LEU A 205 -17.31 0.77 0.51
C LEU A 205 -17.94 1.51 1.69
N GLN A 206 -18.42 2.74 1.50
CA GLN A 206 -19.12 3.50 2.54
C GLN A 206 -20.38 2.80 3.05
N LYS A 207 -21.09 2.02 2.22
CA LYS A 207 -22.24 1.19 2.66
C LYS A 207 -21.85 0.12 3.69
N HIS A 208 -20.57 -0.25 3.74
CA HIS A 208 -20.00 -1.16 4.71
C HIS A 208 -19.29 -0.46 5.87
N GLY A 209 -19.34 0.88 5.94
CA GLY A 209 -18.56 1.66 6.90
C GLY A 209 -17.06 1.63 6.64
N ILE A 210 -16.65 1.23 5.43
CA ILE A 210 -15.24 1.10 5.04
C ILE A 210 -14.84 2.30 4.19
N GLN A 211 -13.68 2.84 4.49
CA GLN A 211 -13.11 3.96 3.78
C GLN A 211 -12.15 3.47 2.70
N LEU A 212 -12.29 4.01 1.48
CA LEU A 212 -11.30 3.83 0.44
C LEU A 212 -10.03 4.60 0.83
N ALA A 213 -8.94 3.89 1.06
CA ALA A 213 -7.70 4.48 1.58
C ALA A 213 -6.90 5.19 0.48
N SER A 214 -6.76 4.57 -0.69
CA SER A 214 -5.91 5.07 -1.77
C SER A 214 -6.49 4.89 -3.16
N ASN A 215 -6.06 5.77 -4.06
CA ASN A 215 -5.99 5.50 -5.50
C ASN A 215 -4.54 5.68 -5.96
N GLN A 216 -3.89 4.61 -6.40
CA GLN A 216 -2.55 4.65 -6.96
C GLN A 216 -2.62 4.99 -8.45
N VAL A 217 -1.91 6.01 -8.92
CA VAL A 217 -1.99 6.48 -10.32
C VAL A 217 -0.62 6.82 -10.88
N GLU A 218 -0.47 6.72 -12.20
CA GLU A 218 0.74 7.20 -12.86
C GLU A 218 0.81 8.72 -12.75
N TYR A 219 1.86 9.24 -12.11
CA TYR A 219 2.01 10.68 -11.92
C TYR A 219 3.47 11.09 -11.89
N SER A 220 3.83 12.02 -12.77
CA SER A 220 5.17 12.61 -12.87
C SER A 220 5.09 14.04 -13.40
N LEU A 221 6.22 14.75 -13.42
CA LEU A 221 6.28 16.11 -13.97
C LEU A 221 5.78 16.20 -15.42
N ILE A 222 5.90 15.12 -16.21
CA ILE A 222 5.44 15.08 -17.59
C ILE A 222 4.09 14.35 -17.75
N ARG A 223 3.71 13.48 -16.82
CA ARG A 223 2.42 12.76 -16.81
C ARG A 223 1.53 13.31 -15.72
N ARG A 224 0.84 14.40 -16.03
CA ARG A 224 0.04 15.19 -15.07
C ARG A 224 -1.47 15.03 -15.23
N LEU A 225 -1.95 14.06 -16.02
CA LEU A 225 -3.38 13.88 -16.26
C LEU A 225 -4.20 13.75 -14.95
N PRO A 226 -3.76 13.02 -13.91
CA PRO A 226 -4.50 12.98 -12.65
C PRO A 226 -4.64 14.35 -11.97
N GLU A 227 -3.65 15.23 -12.13
CA GLU A 227 -3.70 16.60 -11.60
C GLU A 227 -4.60 17.50 -12.46
N THR A 228 -4.36 17.54 -13.78
CA THR A 228 -5.04 18.47 -14.70
C THR A 228 -6.50 18.13 -14.95
N SER A 229 -6.89 16.86 -14.80
CA SER A 229 -8.29 16.42 -14.87
C SER A 229 -9.09 16.72 -13.59
N GLY A 230 -8.44 17.19 -12.52
CA GLY A 230 -9.05 17.37 -11.20
C GLY A 230 -9.22 16.07 -10.39
N HIS A 231 -8.71 14.94 -10.89
CA HIS A 231 -8.83 13.64 -10.23
C HIS A 231 -8.19 13.63 -8.83
N ILE A 232 -6.99 14.20 -8.67
CA ILE A 232 -6.30 14.32 -7.37
C ILE A 232 -7.15 15.13 -6.38
N ALA A 233 -7.71 16.26 -6.82
CA ALA A 233 -8.57 17.09 -5.98
C ALA A 233 -9.81 16.33 -5.50
N GLU A 234 -10.41 15.53 -6.38
CA GLU A 234 -11.61 14.74 -6.04
C GLU A 234 -11.31 13.58 -5.08
N CYS A 235 -10.13 12.94 -5.21
CA CYS A 235 -9.63 11.97 -4.22
C CYS A 235 -9.47 12.63 -2.85
N HIS A 236 -8.77 13.77 -2.79
CA HIS A 236 -8.51 14.48 -1.55
C HIS A 236 -9.79 14.96 -0.86
N LYS A 237 -10.79 15.42 -1.63
CA LYS A 237 -12.11 15.81 -1.11
C LYS A 237 -12.81 14.68 -0.33
N ARG A 238 -12.54 13.42 -0.69
CA ARG A 238 -13.10 12.21 -0.04
C ARG A 238 -12.17 11.57 0.99
N GLY A 239 -11.01 12.18 1.27
CA GLY A 239 -10.00 11.58 2.13
C GLY A 239 -9.38 10.32 1.53
N VAL A 240 -9.36 10.19 0.19
CA VAL A 240 -8.65 9.14 -0.53
C VAL A 240 -7.25 9.66 -0.86
N ALA A 241 -6.20 8.98 -0.39
CA ALA A 241 -4.82 9.37 -0.71
C ALA A 241 -4.47 9.01 -2.15
N VAL A 242 -3.61 9.81 -2.77
CA VAL A 242 -3.06 9.52 -4.09
C VAL A 242 -1.65 8.99 -3.94
N LEU A 243 -1.40 7.77 -4.44
CA LEU A 243 -0.07 7.18 -4.51
C LEU A 243 0.45 7.32 -5.94
N GLY A 244 1.43 8.19 -6.17
CA GLY A 244 2.03 8.38 -7.51
C GLY A 244 3.08 7.32 -7.83
N TYR A 245 2.92 6.57 -8.91
CA TYR A 245 3.95 5.67 -9.44
C TYR A 245 4.59 6.22 -10.73
N CYS A 246 5.75 5.67 -11.11
CA CYS A 246 6.64 6.17 -12.16
C CYS A 246 6.96 7.69 -12.04
N PRO A 247 7.32 8.21 -10.85
CA PRO A 247 7.56 9.64 -10.66
C PRO A 247 8.76 10.16 -11.47
N LEU A 248 9.67 9.25 -11.88
CA LEU A 248 10.88 9.55 -12.66
C LEU A 248 10.78 9.15 -14.14
N VAL A 249 9.61 8.73 -14.63
CA VAL A 249 9.39 8.36 -16.04
C VAL A 249 10.29 7.19 -16.49
N SER A 250 10.31 6.13 -15.70
CA SER A 250 11.03 4.88 -15.95
C SER A 250 10.07 3.72 -16.11
#